data_AF-A0A7V9LBZ3-F1
#
_entry.id   AF-A0A7V9LBZ3-F1
#
_cell.length_a   1.000
_cell.length_b   1.000
_cell.length_c   1.000
_cell.angle_alpha   90.00
_cell.angle_beta   90.00
_cell.angle_gamma   90.00
#
_symmetry.space_group_name_H-M   'P 1'
#
loop_
_entity.id
_entity.type
_entity.pdbx_description
1 polymer ?
#
loop_
_entity_poly.entity_id
_entity_poly.type
_entity_poly.pdbx_seq_one_letter_code
_entity_poly.pdbx_strand_id
1 'polypeptide(L)'
;MGRIPFVENRIRLAAYLIEHGATATLDTATDVLRLAAALSAGDISLREPCKLRNLKRRERRALLGMLERAKNLDEDLVRRREPFKRLLYKLHPGDYRDDFPRVAAAYDKLYNATPIPRFSADLERLLAAEDREALSLLKTRPGELARRLHSTLLIYGADAVRAFTEVIDELKTIQLLKLQRYLATVGERTWRTFPPKGNWSKVQIVEADRKQRRIPPALHGDLMGALQTALARRLREVGPVALSPEVKRVKLQTNDEELSPFGRGTVFPIPPGIKFIRTATYWKTGPSAHDTWFDNGWNFFQKDWSAAGAGACCWDRVAFHDAAVFSGDPTNSKDLEGRACQLLDLYPDKLVKHGVRYAVWTVLCYSRITFAKAIEVHAALQWGEEPQTGKLFEPSRCQLSFPLRGDSFTKYVVYLDLGRRELVYLDANLPARTSSAGANTKLLVRNMPAFIEHLGSLPSVHDLFVHAPQAPDGMPVLYDDTNATLRGGKPAYVFRPTNQTSSFAAFDPSSLL
;
A
#
# COMPACT_ATOMS: atom_id res chain seq x y z
N MET A 1 19.32 8.27 -9.57
CA MET A 1 17.93 8.45 -9.11
C MET A 1 17.10 7.18 -8.99
N GLY A 2 17.39 6.10 -9.73
CA GLY A 2 16.60 4.86 -9.70
C GLY A 2 16.52 4.10 -8.37
N ARG A 3 17.36 4.44 -7.39
CA ARG A 3 17.39 3.82 -6.05
C ARG A 3 16.38 4.42 -5.05
N ILE A 4 15.65 5.46 -5.42
CA ILE A 4 14.61 6.05 -4.54
C ILE A 4 13.30 5.31 -4.81
N PRO A 5 12.77 4.55 -3.83
CA PRO A 5 11.66 3.64 -4.06
C PRO A 5 10.32 4.35 -4.33
N PHE A 6 10.09 5.48 -3.65
CA PHE A 6 8.86 6.27 -3.79
C PHE A 6 8.98 7.32 -4.90
N VAL A 7 8.03 7.30 -5.84
CA VAL A 7 8.02 8.20 -7.00
C VAL A 7 7.94 9.65 -6.54
N GLU A 8 7.09 9.95 -5.57
CA GLU A 8 6.88 11.28 -5.01
C GLU A 8 8.19 11.85 -4.46
N ASN A 9 8.94 11.04 -3.71
CA ASN A 9 10.23 11.44 -3.15
C ASN A 9 11.28 11.64 -4.25
N ARG A 10 11.29 10.75 -5.25
CA ARG A 10 12.16 10.89 -6.43
C ARG A 10 11.88 12.17 -7.20
N ILE A 11 10.61 12.53 -7.40
CA ILE A 11 10.21 13.75 -8.10
C ILE A 11 10.55 14.99 -7.26
N ARG A 12 10.31 14.99 -5.95
CA ARG A 12 10.68 16.10 -5.06
C ARG A 12 12.19 16.34 -5.07
N LEU A 13 12.99 15.28 -4.99
CA LEU A 13 14.45 15.39 -5.11
C LEU A 13 14.84 15.92 -6.50
N ALA A 14 14.21 15.45 -7.57
CA ALA A 14 14.48 15.94 -8.92
C ALA A 14 14.16 17.43 -9.08
N ALA A 15 13.06 17.91 -8.50
CA ALA A 15 12.71 19.32 -8.49
C ALA A 15 13.78 20.13 -7.74
N TYR A 16 14.14 19.69 -6.52
CA TYR A 16 15.20 20.30 -5.72
C TYR A 16 16.52 20.40 -6.48
N LEU A 17 16.98 19.32 -7.12
CA LEU A 17 18.23 19.33 -7.89
C LEU A 17 18.17 20.32 -9.05
N ILE A 18 17.08 20.35 -9.83
CA ILE A 18 16.95 21.27 -10.97
C ILE A 18 16.94 22.74 -10.50
N GLU A 19 16.25 23.04 -9.40
CA GLU A 19 16.20 24.39 -8.81
C GLU A 19 17.58 24.88 -8.34
N HIS A 20 18.40 23.98 -7.81
CA HIS A 20 19.77 24.26 -7.37
C HIS A 20 20.82 24.08 -8.48
N GLY A 21 20.39 23.90 -9.73
CA GLY A 21 21.28 23.81 -10.87
C GLY A 21 22.10 22.52 -10.94
N ALA A 22 21.63 21.44 -10.33
CA ALA A 22 22.13 20.09 -10.55
C ALA A 22 21.33 19.38 -11.65
N THR A 23 21.84 18.23 -12.10
CA THR A 23 21.15 17.39 -13.09
C THR A 23 20.26 16.37 -12.40
N ALA A 24 19.10 16.10 -13.01
CA ALA A 24 18.20 15.03 -12.61
C ALA A 24 17.93 14.13 -13.82
N THR A 25 17.60 12.86 -13.58
CA THR A 25 17.27 11.89 -14.63
C THR A 25 15.99 11.15 -14.27
N LEU A 26 15.05 11.11 -15.21
CA LEU A 26 13.77 10.41 -15.11
C LEU A 26 13.54 9.63 -16.40
N ASP A 27 13.01 8.41 -16.27
CA ASP A 27 12.96 7.44 -17.36
C ASP A 27 11.63 7.45 -18.14
N THR A 28 10.60 8.09 -17.61
CA THR A 28 9.25 8.12 -18.19
C THR A 28 8.79 9.54 -18.45
N ALA A 29 8.07 9.76 -19.55
CA ALA A 29 7.54 11.08 -19.86
C ALA A 29 6.51 11.50 -18.79
N THR A 30 5.75 10.55 -18.22
CA THR A 30 4.84 10.83 -17.11
C THR A 30 5.60 11.40 -15.89
N ASP A 31 6.77 10.85 -15.54
CA ASP A 31 7.57 11.40 -14.45
C ASP A 31 8.13 12.80 -14.77
N VAL A 32 8.47 13.06 -16.03
CA VAL A 32 8.85 14.42 -16.46
C VAL A 32 7.69 15.41 -16.31
N LEU A 33 6.45 14.97 -16.61
CA LEU A 33 5.26 15.76 -16.34
C LEU A 33 5.05 16.01 -14.83
N ARG A 34 5.30 15.02 -13.98
CA ARG A 34 5.28 15.19 -12.51
C ARG A 34 6.33 16.19 -12.03
N LEU A 35 7.53 16.15 -12.61
CA LEU A 35 8.60 17.10 -12.30
C LEU A 35 8.20 18.52 -12.70
N ALA A 36 7.58 18.71 -13.87
CA ALA A 36 7.08 20.02 -14.28
C ALA A 36 5.98 20.55 -13.33
N ALA A 37 5.11 19.66 -12.83
CA ALA A 37 4.13 20.01 -11.80
C ALA A 37 4.81 20.39 -10.47
N ALA A 38 5.81 19.62 -10.03
CA ALA A 38 6.58 19.89 -8.81
C ALA A 38 7.27 21.25 -8.85
N LEU A 39 7.96 21.57 -9.96
CA LEU A 39 8.61 22.87 -10.20
C LEU A 39 7.61 24.04 -10.23
N SER A 40 6.32 23.75 -10.41
CA SER A 40 5.23 24.72 -10.41
C SER A 40 4.43 24.71 -9.09
N ALA A 41 4.95 24.06 -8.04
CA ALA A 41 4.26 23.88 -6.75
C ALA A 41 2.86 23.22 -6.87
N GLY A 42 2.69 22.37 -7.88
CA GLY A 42 1.44 21.64 -8.12
C GLY A 42 1.43 20.21 -7.59
N ASP A 43 0.30 19.54 -7.78
CA ASP A 43 0.11 18.14 -7.38
C ASP A 43 0.97 17.16 -8.21
N ILE A 44 2.02 16.62 -7.57
CA ILE A 44 2.95 15.63 -8.13
C ILE A 44 2.24 14.32 -8.49
N SER A 45 1.10 14.01 -7.86
CA SER A 45 0.34 12.80 -8.17
C SER A 45 -0.42 12.89 -9.50
N LEU A 46 -0.54 14.11 -10.06
CA LEU A 46 -1.30 14.43 -11.28
C LEU A 46 -2.78 14.02 -11.18
N ARG A 47 -3.33 14.00 -9.96
CA ARG A 47 -4.76 13.77 -9.70
C ARG A 47 -5.55 15.05 -9.93
N GLU A 48 -4.96 16.18 -9.58
CA GLU A 48 -5.53 17.50 -9.83
C GLU A 48 -4.92 18.19 -11.05
N PRO A 49 -5.67 19.06 -11.75
CA PRO A 49 -5.13 19.90 -12.80
C PRO A 49 -4.02 20.83 -12.25
N CYS A 50 -2.78 20.66 -12.71
CA CYS A 50 -1.68 21.55 -12.35
C CYS A 50 -1.64 22.78 -13.27
N LYS A 51 -1.50 23.97 -12.69
CA LYS A 51 -1.16 25.20 -13.41
C LYS A 51 0.37 25.31 -13.51
N LEU A 52 0.91 25.11 -14.72
CA LEU A 52 2.35 25.21 -14.95
C LEU A 52 2.79 26.68 -14.96
N ARG A 53 3.84 27.00 -14.19
CA ARG A 53 4.49 28.31 -14.25
C ARG A 53 5.30 28.46 -15.54
N ASN A 54 5.80 29.66 -15.79
CA ASN A 54 6.80 29.85 -16.84
C ASN A 54 8.12 29.19 -16.43
N LEU A 55 8.65 28.37 -17.32
CA LEU A 55 9.89 27.62 -17.11
C LEU A 55 11.08 28.40 -17.69
N LYS A 56 12.17 28.47 -16.92
CA LYS A 56 13.45 29.05 -17.35
C LYS A 56 14.04 28.23 -18.50
N ARG A 57 14.87 28.86 -19.35
CA ARG A 57 15.52 28.17 -20.49
C ARG A 57 16.22 26.87 -20.09
N ARG A 58 16.93 26.89 -18.95
CA ARG A 58 17.60 25.72 -18.39
C ARG A 58 16.65 24.58 -18.01
N GLU A 59 15.53 24.93 -17.38
CA GLU A 59 14.48 23.96 -16.99
C GLU A 59 13.84 23.34 -18.23
N ARG A 60 13.55 24.15 -19.27
CA ARG A 60 13.01 23.66 -20.54
C ARG A 60 13.93 22.63 -21.18
N ARG A 61 15.22 22.96 -21.34
CA ARG A 61 16.23 22.05 -21.91
C ARG A 61 16.36 20.76 -21.09
N ALA A 62 16.32 20.86 -19.77
CA ALA A 62 16.39 19.69 -18.90
C ALA A 62 15.17 18.75 -19.11
N LEU A 63 13.95 19.30 -19.09
CA LEU A 63 12.72 18.53 -19.29
C LEU A 63 12.65 17.93 -20.70
N LEU A 64 12.98 18.70 -21.74
CA LEU A 64 13.05 18.21 -23.12
C LEU A 64 14.07 17.08 -23.26
N GLY A 65 15.26 17.24 -22.68
CA GLY A 65 16.29 16.19 -22.71
C GLY A 65 15.88 14.90 -21.99
N MET A 66 15.04 14.98 -20.95
CA MET A 66 14.45 13.79 -20.32
C MET A 66 13.35 13.16 -21.18
N LEU A 67 12.48 13.97 -21.80
CA LEU A 67 11.46 13.48 -22.73
C LEU A 67 12.08 12.79 -23.95
N GLU A 68 13.17 13.34 -24.50
CA GLU A 68 13.89 12.79 -25.64
C GLU A 68 14.44 11.39 -25.35
N ARG A 69 14.76 11.10 -24.09
CA ARG A 69 15.25 9.78 -23.63
C ARG A 69 14.15 8.84 -23.15
N ALA A 70 12.91 9.32 -23.01
CA ALA A 70 11.81 8.51 -22.51
C ALA A 70 11.52 7.34 -23.48
N LYS A 71 11.38 6.13 -22.92
CA LYS A 71 11.18 4.91 -23.72
C LYS A 71 9.84 4.91 -24.47
N ASN A 72 8.76 5.28 -23.79
CA ASN A 72 7.38 5.22 -24.33
C ASN A 72 6.78 6.61 -24.56
N LEU A 73 7.56 7.55 -25.12
CA LEU A 73 7.20 8.96 -25.26
C LEU A 73 5.80 9.15 -25.90
N ASP A 74 5.59 8.64 -27.12
CA ASP A 74 4.34 8.82 -27.86
C ASP A 74 3.11 8.31 -27.09
N GLU A 75 3.21 7.14 -26.44
CA GLU A 75 2.11 6.58 -25.67
C GLU A 75 1.82 7.36 -24.40
N ASP A 76 2.85 7.76 -23.65
CA ASP A 76 2.69 8.56 -22.44
C ASP A 76 2.00 9.91 -22.76
N LEU A 77 2.40 10.54 -23.87
CA LEU A 77 1.81 11.77 -24.37
C LEU A 77 0.32 11.59 -24.67
N VAL A 78 -0.06 10.53 -25.41
CA VAL A 78 -1.47 10.25 -25.72
C VAL A 78 -2.27 9.92 -24.47
N ARG A 79 -1.70 9.12 -23.57
CA ARG A 79 -2.34 8.70 -22.30
C ARG A 79 -2.72 9.90 -21.43
N ARG A 80 -1.96 10.99 -21.50
CA ARG A 80 -2.24 12.25 -20.80
C ARG A 80 -2.22 13.44 -21.76
N ARG A 81 -2.98 13.34 -22.85
CA ARG A 81 -2.98 14.30 -23.98
C ARG A 81 -3.04 15.76 -23.55
N GLU A 82 -4.06 16.16 -22.79
CA GLU A 82 -4.26 17.57 -22.41
C GLU A 82 -3.21 18.10 -21.42
N PRO A 83 -2.79 17.35 -20.38
CA PRO A 83 -1.62 17.71 -19.59
C PRO A 83 -0.33 17.89 -20.41
N PHE A 84 -0.05 16.98 -21.35
CA PHE A 84 1.16 17.09 -22.18
C PHE A 84 1.10 18.21 -23.20
N LYS A 85 -0.05 18.49 -23.81
CA LYS A 85 -0.22 19.69 -24.65
C LYS A 85 0.15 20.97 -23.87
N ARG A 86 -0.35 21.10 -22.64
CA ARG A 86 -0.01 22.22 -21.75
C ARG A 86 1.49 22.30 -21.44
N LEU A 87 2.11 21.17 -21.16
CA LEU A 87 3.55 21.11 -20.89
C LEU A 87 4.37 21.47 -22.13
N LEU A 88 4.11 20.82 -23.27
CA LEU A 88 4.86 21.03 -24.51
C LEU A 88 4.69 22.46 -25.03
N TYR A 89 3.51 23.06 -24.87
CA TYR A 89 3.30 24.49 -25.13
C TYR A 89 4.27 25.38 -24.33
N LYS A 90 4.57 25.04 -23.07
CA LYS A 90 5.54 25.78 -22.23
C LYS A 90 7.00 25.44 -22.54
N LEU A 91 7.28 24.26 -23.07
CA LEU A 91 8.63 23.81 -23.40
C LEU A 91 9.13 24.34 -24.75
N HIS A 92 8.21 24.63 -25.67
CA HIS A 92 8.50 25.02 -27.05
C HIS A 92 9.48 24.04 -27.75
N PRO A 93 9.13 22.75 -27.94
CA PRO A 93 10.00 21.77 -28.62
C PRO A 93 10.48 22.24 -30.01
N GLY A 94 9.68 23.07 -30.68
CA GLY A 94 10.01 23.66 -31.98
C GLY A 94 11.32 24.46 -31.99
N ASP A 95 11.64 25.16 -30.89
CA ASP A 95 12.86 25.96 -30.77
C ASP A 95 14.12 25.11 -30.57
N TYR A 96 13.94 23.80 -30.33
CA TYR A 96 15.00 22.85 -30.00
C TYR A 96 14.93 21.59 -30.86
N ARG A 97 14.40 21.67 -32.08
CA ARG A 97 14.21 20.52 -32.99
C ARG A 97 15.51 19.76 -33.26
N ASP A 98 16.62 20.49 -33.41
CA ASP A 98 17.93 19.89 -33.69
C ASP A 98 18.48 19.12 -32.47
N ASP A 99 18.21 19.62 -31.26
CA ASP A 99 18.65 19.01 -30.00
C ASP A 99 17.73 17.85 -29.56
N PHE A 100 16.42 17.95 -29.84
CA PHE A 100 15.38 17.02 -29.34
C PHE A 100 14.37 16.62 -30.44
N PRO A 101 14.83 15.92 -31.49
CA PRO A 101 14.01 15.61 -32.65
C PRO A 101 12.85 14.66 -32.35
N ARG A 102 13.00 13.69 -31.43
CA ARG A 102 11.89 12.78 -31.08
C ARG A 102 10.77 13.53 -30.36
N VAL A 103 11.11 14.46 -29.46
CA VAL A 103 10.10 15.27 -28.76
C VAL A 103 9.37 16.20 -29.72
N ALA A 104 10.08 16.82 -30.66
CA ALA A 104 9.46 17.65 -31.69
C ALA A 104 8.49 16.84 -32.57
N ALA A 105 8.90 15.67 -33.04
CA ALA A 105 8.03 14.80 -33.82
C ALA A 105 6.81 14.32 -33.01
N ALA A 106 7.00 13.97 -31.74
CA ALA A 106 5.91 13.56 -30.85
C ALA A 106 4.93 14.72 -30.58
N TYR A 107 5.45 15.95 -30.45
CA TYR A 107 4.64 17.17 -30.36
C TYR A 107 3.80 17.37 -31.63
N ASP A 108 4.39 17.28 -32.80
CA ASP A 108 3.68 17.43 -34.07
C ASP A 108 2.56 16.36 -34.22
N LYS A 109 2.87 15.08 -33.92
CA LYS A 109 1.86 13.99 -33.92
C LYS A 109 0.70 14.25 -32.96
N LEU A 110 0.98 14.76 -31.77
CA LEU A 110 -0.02 15.02 -30.72
C LEU A 110 -1.04 16.09 -31.13
N TYR A 111 -0.61 17.08 -31.92
CA TYR A 111 -1.45 18.18 -32.41
C TYR A 111 -2.15 17.86 -33.74
N ASN A 112 -1.50 17.10 -34.64
CA ASN A 112 -2.06 16.75 -35.96
C ASN A 112 -2.99 15.53 -35.96
N ALA A 113 -3.36 15.01 -34.79
CA ALA A 113 -4.27 13.87 -34.61
C ALA A 113 -3.88 12.60 -35.40
N THR A 114 -2.59 12.43 -35.67
CA THR A 114 -2.06 11.23 -36.34
C THR A 114 -2.39 9.98 -35.50
N PRO A 115 -2.87 8.88 -36.10
CA PRO A 115 -3.06 7.62 -35.38
C PRO A 115 -1.72 7.16 -34.79
N ILE A 116 -1.65 7.07 -33.47
CA ILE A 116 -0.50 6.53 -32.76
C ILE A 116 -0.83 5.07 -32.45
N PRO A 117 -0.02 4.09 -32.90
CA PRO A 117 -0.20 2.68 -32.53
C PRO A 117 -0.30 2.56 -31.02
N ARG A 118 -1.38 1.93 -30.55
CA ARG A 118 -1.64 1.80 -29.11
C ARG A 118 -1.37 0.36 -28.74
N PHE A 119 -0.25 0.14 -28.06
CA PHE A 119 0.09 -1.15 -27.46
C PHE A 119 -1.12 -1.88 -26.87
N SER A 120 -1.95 -1.18 -26.08
CA SER A 120 -3.15 -1.78 -25.49
C SER A 120 -4.18 -2.21 -26.53
N ALA A 121 -4.43 -1.40 -27.57
CA ALA A 121 -5.40 -1.74 -28.59
C ALA A 121 -4.94 -2.95 -29.42
N ASP A 122 -3.66 -2.97 -29.81
CA ASP A 122 -3.07 -4.08 -30.54
C ASP A 122 -3.08 -5.36 -29.69
N LEU A 123 -2.72 -5.24 -28.40
CA LEU A 123 -2.77 -6.35 -27.47
C LEU A 123 -4.18 -6.89 -27.27
N GLU A 124 -5.20 -6.05 -27.04
CA GLU A 124 -6.58 -6.53 -26.88
C GLU A 124 -7.07 -7.22 -28.15
N ARG A 125 -6.72 -6.69 -29.35
CA ARG A 125 -7.04 -7.33 -30.63
C ARG A 125 -6.42 -8.73 -30.74
N LEU A 126 -5.13 -8.85 -30.42
CA LEU A 126 -4.41 -10.12 -30.49
C LEU A 126 -4.93 -11.12 -29.44
N LEU A 127 -5.23 -10.67 -28.22
CA LEU A 127 -5.80 -11.51 -27.18
C LEU A 127 -7.20 -12.02 -27.55
N ALA A 128 -8.04 -11.17 -28.16
CA ALA A 128 -9.38 -11.56 -28.61
C ALA A 128 -9.34 -12.57 -29.78
N ALA A 129 -8.29 -12.51 -30.60
CA ALA A 129 -8.05 -13.46 -31.68
C ALA A 129 -7.27 -14.72 -31.22
N GLU A 130 -6.90 -14.80 -29.94
CA GLU A 130 -6.01 -15.83 -29.38
C GLU A 130 -4.70 -16.00 -30.20
N ASP A 131 -4.20 -14.88 -30.74
CA ASP A 131 -3.01 -14.85 -31.57
C ASP A 131 -1.74 -14.85 -30.70
N ARG A 132 -0.83 -15.77 -30.99
CA ARG A 132 0.45 -15.93 -30.27
C ARG A 132 1.36 -14.71 -30.37
N GLU A 133 1.17 -13.84 -31.37
CA GLU A 133 1.87 -12.56 -31.43
C GLU A 133 1.62 -11.69 -30.18
N ALA A 134 0.49 -11.90 -29.47
CA ALA A 134 0.23 -11.27 -28.18
C ALA A 134 1.36 -11.51 -27.17
N LEU A 135 1.96 -12.71 -27.14
CA LEU A 135 3.06 -13.04 -26.23
C LEU A 135 4.33 -12.27 -26.61
N SER A 136 4.64 -12.18 -27.90
CA SER A 136 5.78 -11.38 -28.40
C SER A 136 5.62 -9.91 -28.01
N LEU A 137 4.42 -9.36 -28.19
CA LEU A 137 4.12 -7.98 -27.79
C LEU A 137 4.22 -7.81 -26.27
N LEU A 138 3.69 -8.74 -25.46
CA LEU A 138 3.74 -8.70 -24.00
C LEU A 138 5.17 -8.79 -23.45
N LYS A 139 6.08 -9.54 -24.10
CA LYS A 139 7.50 -9.60 -23.70
C LYS A 139 8.18 -8.23 -23.75
N THR A 140 7.76 -7.33 -24.65
CA THR A 140 8.28 -5.94 -24.67
C THR A 140 7.90 -5.13 -23.42
N ARG A 141 6.93 -5.62 -22.62
CA ARG A 141 6.46 -5.01 -21.36
C ARG A 141 6.27 -6.08 -20.28
N PRO A 142 7.36 -6.55 -19.65
CA PRO A 142 7.31 -7.65 -18.69
C PRO A 142 6.33 -7.40 -17.54
N GLY A 143 6.21 -6.15 -17.08
CA GLY A 143 5.25 -5.77 -16.04
C GLY A 143 3.78 -5.89 -16.47
N GLU A 144 3.46 -5.75 -17.76
CA GLU A 144 2.12 -5.99 -18.29
C GLU A 144 1.86 -7.49 -18.48
N LEU A 145 2.85 -8.24 -18.96
CA LEU A 145 2.80 -9.69 -19.02
C LEU A 145 2.51 -10.29 -17.63
N ALA A 146 3.22 -9.84 -16.59
CA ALA A 146 2.99 -10.24 -15.21
C ALA A 146 1.54 -10.00 -14.76
N ARG A 147 0.95 -8.85 -15.07
CA ARG A 147 -0.45 -8.52 -14.69
C ARG A 147 -1.48 -9.38 -15.40
N ARG A 148 -1.18 -9.81 -16.63
CA ARG A 148 -2.06 -10.63 -17.48
C ARG A 148 -1.70 -12.11 -17.47
N LEU A 149 -0.72 -12.51 -16.66
CA LEU A 149 -0.15 -13.85 -16.68
C LEU A 149 -1.21 -14.93 -16.48
N HIS A 150 -2.16 -14.70 -15.58
CA HIS A 150 -3.25 -15.66 -15.37
C HIS A 150 -4.07 -15.88 -16.65
N SER A 151 -4.50 -14.82 -17.33
CA SER A 151 -5.28 -14.96 -18.57
C SER A 151 -4.45 -15.56 -19.70
N THR A 152 -3.16 -15.18 -19.82
CA THR A 152 -2.31 -15.74 -20.88
C THR A 152 -1.99 -17.21 -20.64
N LEU A 153 -1.90 -17.67 -19.38
CA LEU A 153 -1.78 -19.09 -19.06
C LEU A 153 -3.01 -19.88 -19.51
N LEU A 154 -4.21 -19.33 -19.34
CA LEU A 154 -5.44 -20.01 -19.75
C LEU A 154 -5.58 -20.07 -21.28
N ILE A 155 -5.14 -19.04 -22.00
CA ILE A 155 -5.25 -18.97 -23.48
C ILE A 155 -4.12 -19.74 -24.16
N TYR A 156 -2.87 -19.51 -23.74
CA TYR A 156 -1.67 -19.97 -24.46
C TYR A 156 -0.91 -21.10 -23.76
N GLY A 157 -1.33 -21.50 -22.56
CA GLY A 157 -0.73 -22.63 -21.85
C GLY A 157 0.78 -22.50 -21.62
N ALA A 158 1.54 -23.51 -22.04
CA ALA A 158 2.99 -23.59 -21.86
C ALA A 158 3.76 -22.47 -22.58
N ASP A 159 3.20 -21.92 -23.67
CA ASP A 159 3.83 -20.82 -24.41
C ASP A 159 3.89 -19.55 -23.55
N ALA A 160 2.85 -19.30 -22.73
CA ALA A 160 2.85 -18.19 -21.77
C ALA A 160 3.89 -18.38 -20.67
N VAL A 161 4.11 -19.61 -20.19
CA VAL A 161 5.16 -19.92 -19.21
C VAL A 161 6.55 -19.63 -19.80
N ARG A 162 6.82 -20.07 -21.03
CA ARG A 162 8.10 -19.80 -21.72
C ARG A 162 8.30 -18.31 -21.93
N ALA A 163 7.30 -17.62 -22.48
CA ALA A 163 7.37 -16.17 -22.72
C ALA A 163 7.60 -15.37 -21.42
N PHE A 164 6.97 -15.77 -20.31
CA PHE A 164 7.20 -15.14 -19.01
C PHE A 164 8.60 -15.42 -18.46
N THR A 165 9.07 -16.65 -18.59
CA THR A 165 10.40 -17.06 -18.11
C THR A 165 11.53 -16.31 -18.81
N GLU A 166 11.38 -16.01 -20.11
CA GLU A 166 12.35 -15.20 -20.87
C GLU A 166 12.55 -13.79 -20.29
N VAL A 167 11.52 -13.19 -19.69
CA VAL A 167 11.53 -11.79 -19.21
C VAL A 167 11.45 -11.67 -17.70
N ILE A 168 11.52 -12.78 -16.96
CA ILE A 168 11.34 -12.81 -15.51
C ILE A 168 12.36 -11.95 -14.76
N ASP A 169 13.56 -11.82 -15.33
CA ASP A 169 14.66 -11.04 -14.75
C ASP A 169 14.49 -9.53 -14.86
N GLU A 170 13.63 -9.08 -15.77
CA GLU A 170 13.30 -7.66 -15.91
C GLU A 170 12.31 -7.17 -14.83
N LEU A 171 11.66 -8.11 -14.12
CA LEU A 171 10.73 -7.79 -13.04
C LEU A 171 11.47 -7.53 -11.72
N LYS A 172 10.91 -6.66 -10.89
CA LYS A 172 11.37 -6.44 -9.52
C LYS A 172 11.06 -7.64 -8.61
N THR A 173 11.84 -7.82 -7.55
CA THR A 173 11.68 -8.95 -6.61
C THR A 173 10.29 -8.92 -5.99
N ILE A 174 9.81 -7.74 -5.60
CA ILE A 174 8.44 -7.59 -5.06
C ILE A 174 7.35 -8.01 -6.07
N GLN A 175 7.58 -7.89 -7.38
CA GLN A 175 6.62 -8.34 -8.39
C GLN A 175 6.59 -9.87 -8.47
N LEU A 176 7.75 -10.51 -8.40
CA LEU A 176 7.86 -11.98 -8.38
C LEU A 176 7.18 -12.56 -7.12
N LEU A 177 7.41 -11.96 -5.95
CA LEU A 177 6.79 -12.37 -4.69
C LEU A 177 5.25 -12.24 -4.72
N LYS A 178 4.74 -11.14 -5.32
CA LYS A 178 3.29 -10.95 -5.51
C LYS A 178 2.70 -12.01 -6.43
N LEU A 179 3.39 -12.37 -7.51
CA LEU A 179 2.97 -13.46 -8.41
C LEU A 179 2.99 -14.81 -7.71
N GLN A 180 4.06 -15.14 -6.97
CA GLN A 180 4.17 -16.37 -6.20
C GLN A 180 3.00 -16.51 -5.22
N ARG A 181 2.71 -15.46 -4.43
CA ARG A 181 1.58 -15.48 -3.49
C ARG A 181 0.23 -15.55 -4.18
N TYR A 182 0.09 -14.87 -5.33
CA TYR A 182 -1.12 -14.98 -6.13
C TYR A 182 -1.35 -16.42 -6.58
N LEU A 183 -0.37 -17.08 -7.19
CA LEU A 183 -0.47 -18.48 -7.63
C LEU A 183 -0.71 -19.44 -6.48
N ALA A 184 -0.12 -19.20 -5.31
CA ALA A 184 -0.31 -20.03 -4.12
C ALA A 184 -1.73 -19.94 -3.54
N THR A 185 -2.49 -18.88 -3.85
CA THR A 185 -3.79 -18.63 -3.21
C THR A 185 -4.96 -18.61 -4.20
N VAL A 186 -4.71 -18.35 -5.48
CA VAL A 186 -5.78 -18.08 -6.48
C VAL A 186 -6.83 -19.18 -6.57
N GLY A 187 -6.44 -20.44 -6.39
CA GLY A 187 -7.36 -21.59 -6.45
C GLY A 187 -8.29 -21.72 -5.25
N GLU A 188 -7.96 -21.09 -4.12
CA GLU A 188 -8.70 -21.21 -2.85
C GLU A 188 -9.58 -19.98 -2.56
N ARG A 189 -9.42 -18.91 -3.34
CA ARG A 189 -10.11 -17.65 -3.09
C ARG A 189 -11.61 -17.74 -3.32
N THR A 190 -12.35 -17.10 -2.43
CA THR A 190 -13.80 -16.85 -2.59
C THR A 190 -14.03 -15.53 -3.30
N TRP A 191 -13.15 -14.55 -3.08
CA TRP A 191 -13.33 -13.19 -3.54
C TRP A 191 -12.17 -12.69 -4.39
N ARG A 192 -12.49 -11.84 -5.36
CA ARG A 192 -11.55 -10.99 -6.06
C ARG A 192 -11.72 -9.56 -5.57
N THR A 193 -10.73 -9.11 -4.80
CA THR A 193 -10.65 -7.76 -4.25
C THR A 193 -9.62 -6.96 -5.05
N PHE A 194 -10.04 -5.87 -5.68
CA PHE A 194 -9.12 -5.02 -6.44
C PHE A 194 -9.47 -3.53 -6.34
N PRO A 195 -8.52 -2.65 -6.01
CA PRO A 195 -8.72 -1.21 -5.99
C PRO A 195 -8.47 -0.60 -7.40
N PRO A 196 -9.50 -0.02 -8.07
CA PRO A 196 -9.31 0.63 -9.36
C PRO A 196 -8.26 1.73 -9.27
N LYS A 197 -7.22 1.65 -10.12
CA LYS A 197 -6.08 2.59 -10.13
C LYS A 197 -5.40 2.74 -8.75
N GLY A 198 -5.45 1.70 -7.90
CA GLY A 198 -4.90 1.72 -6.55
C GLY A 198 -5.76 2.49 -5.53
N ASN A 199 -6.97 2.92 -5.90
CA ASN A 199 -7.85 3.64 -4.99
C ASN A 199 -8.74 2.69 -4.17
N TRP A 200 -8.36 2.48 -2.91
CA TRP A 200 -9.08 1.62 -1.96
C TRP A 200 -10.46 2.14 -1.57
N SER A 201 -10.75 3.44 -1.69
CA SER A 201 -12.10 3.97 -1.42
C SER A 201 -13.10 3.61 -2.52
N LYS A 202 -12.61 3.06 -3.63
CA LYS A 202 -13.41 2.55 -4.76
C LYS A 202 -13.21 1.06 -4.98
N VAL A 203 -12.71 0.35 -3.97
CA VAL A 203 -12.43 -1.09 -4.05
C VAL A 203 -13.62 -1.86 -4.62
N GLN A 204 -13.33 -2.76 -5.54
CA GLN A 204 -14.31 -3.67 -6.13
C GLN A 204 -14.09 -5.05 -5.52
N ILE A 205 -15.20 -5.68 -5.13
CA ILE A 205 -15.23 -7.04 -4.61
C ILE A 205 -16.22 -7.81 -5.47
N VAL A 206 -15.74 -8.85 -6.11
CA VAL A 206 -16.56 -9.76 -6.92
C VAL A 206 -16.27 -11.20 -6.51
N GLU A 207 -17.25 -12.07 -6.62
CA GLU A 207 -17.05 -13.49 -6.38
C GLU A 207 -16.03 -14.05 -7.37
N ALA A 208 -15.15 -14.92 -6.88
CA ALA A 208 -14.16 -15.58 -7.73
C ALA A 208 -14.83 -16.75 -8.48
N ASP A 209 -14.83 -16.70 -9.81
CA ASP A 209 -15.16 -17.89 -10.60
C ASP A 209 -14.02 -18.92 -10.49
N ARG A 210 -14.17 -19.84 -9.53
CA ARG A 210 -13.16 -20.86 -9.22
C ARG A 210 -12.96 -21.87 -10.36
N LYS A 211 -13.99 -22.15 -11.16
CA LYS A 211 -13.93 -23.16 -12.22
C LYS A 211 -13.24 -22.60 -13.46
N GLN A 212 -13.62 -21.41 -13.90
CA GLN A 212 -13.07 -20.80 -15.12
C GLN A 212 -11.64 -20.26 -14.94
N ARG A 213 -11.16 -20.16 -13.70
CA ARG A 213 -9.84 -19.59 -13.36
C ARG A 213 -8.86 -20.61 -12.80
N ARG A 214 -9.13 -21.91 -12.93
CA ARG A 214 -8.20 -22.92 -12.45
C ARG A 214 -7.03 -23.05 -13.42
N ILE A 215 -5.83 -22.70 -12.96
CA ILE A 215 -4.60 -22.94 -13.72
C ILE A 215 -4.32 -24.46 -13.69
N PRO A 216 -4.04 -25.09 -14.85
CA PRO A 216 -3.62 -26.49 -14.90
C PRO A 216 -2.44 -26.79 -13.96
N PRO A 217 -2.44 -27.89 -13.18
CA PRO A 217 -1.39 -28.18 -12.20
C PRO A 217 0.03 -28.19 -12.76
N ALA A 218 0.22 -28.70 -13.98
CA ALA A 218 1.53 -28.70 -14.65
C ALA A 218 2.05 -27.27 -14.88
N LEU A 219 1.23 -26.40 -15.47
CA LEU A 219 1.59 -25.00 -15.74
C LEU A 219 1.82 -24.21 -14.43
N HIS A 220 1.04 -24.52 -13.39
CA HIS A 220 1.23 -23.93 -12.06
C HIS A 220 2.59 -24.32 -11.49
N GLY A 221 2.95 -25.61 -11.55
CA GLY A 221 4.24 -26.14 -11.10
C GLY A 221 5.41 -25.51 -11.85
N ASP A 222 5.36 -25.48 -13.18
CA ASP A 222 6.42 -24.91 -14.02
C ASP A 222 6.67 -23.42 -13.69
N LEU A 223 5.59 -22.64 -13.58
CA LEU A 223 5.68 -21.22 -13.28
C LEU A 223 6.15 -20.96 -11.83
N MET A 224 5.68 -21.77 -10.87
CA MET A 224 6.13 -21.68 -9.48
C MET A 224 7.63 -21.99 -9.38
N GLY A 225 8.11 -23.02 -10.08
CA GLY A 225 9.53 -23.38 -10.14
C GLY A 225 10.38 -22.27 -10.78
N ALA A 226 9.90 -21.65 -11.85
CA ALA A 226 10.58 -20.52 -12.49
C ALA A 226 10.70 -19.31 -11.54
N LEU A 227 9.62 -18.98 -10.82
CA LEU A 227 9.62 -17.90 -9.81
C LEU A 227 10.59 -18.19 -8.66
N GLN A 228 10.55 -19.41 -8.10
CA GLN A 228 11.44 -19.86 -7.04
C GLN A 228 12.91 -19.79 -7.47
N THR A 229 13.22 -20.24 -8.68
CA THR A 229 14.59 -20.21 -9.22
C THR A 229 15.09 -18.78 -9.39
N ALA A 230 14.26 -17.88 -9.95
CA ALA A 230 14.62 -16.48 -10.11
C ALA A 230 14.83 -15.77 -8.76
N LEU A 231 13.97 -16.03 -7.77
CA LEU A 231 14.10 -15.49 -6.42
C LEU A 231 15.35 -16.04 -5.71
N ALA A 232 15.58 -17.34 -5.75
CA ALA A 232 16.75 -17.96 -5.13
C ALA A 232 18.07 -17.44 -5.71
N ARG A 233 18.13 -17.18 -7.02
CA ARG A 233 19.30 -16.53 -7.64
C ARG A 233 19.55 -15.13 -7.07
N ARG A 234 18.50 -14.31 -6.90
CA ARG A 234 18.62 -12.95 -6.34
C ARG A 234 19.02 -12.94 -4.88
N LEU A 235 18.50 -13.89 -4.10
CA LEU A 235 18.73 -13.97 -2.67
C LEU A 235 20.04 -14.70 -2.31
N ARG A 236 20.78 -15.23 -3.30
CA ARG A 236 22.08 -15.87 -3.08
C ARG A 236 23.11 -14.92 -2.46
N GLU A 237 23.11 -13.65 -2.87
CA GLU A 237 24.06 -12.63 -2.38
C GLU A 237 23.82 -12.22 -0.92
N VAL A 238 22.62 -12.46 -0.39
CA VAL A 238 22.32 -12.25 1.04
C VAL A 238 23.09 -13.23 1.92
N GLY A 239 23.47 -14.39 1.37
CA GLY A 239 24.11 -15.47 2.10
C GLY A 239 23.12 -16.28 2.95
N PRO A 240 23.63 -17.23 3.77
CA PRO A 240 22.79 -18.09 4.59
C PRO A 240 21.98 -17.32 5.63
N VAL A 241 20.73 -17.73 5.85
CA VAL A 241 19.81 -17.15 6.83
C VAL A 241 19.28 -18.20 7.81
N ALA A 242 19.09 -17.77 9.06
CA ALA A 242 18.34 -18.50 10.08
C ALA A 242 16.92 -17.94 10.13
N LEU A 243 16.01 -18.52 9.34
CA LEU A 243 14.66 -18.01 9.12
C LEU A 243 13.68 -18.49 10.19
N SER A 244 13.14 -17.55 10.98
CA SER A 244 12.05 -17.86 11.92
C SER A 244 10.71 -18.01 11.19
N PRO A 245 9.88 -19.03 11.48
CA PRO A 245 8.54 -19.14 10.92
C PRO A 245 7.62 -17.98 11.32
N GLU A 246 7.91 -17.30 12.43
CA GLU A 246 7.10 -16.21 12.97
C GLU A 246 7.10 -14.98 12.05
N VAL A 247 8.11 -14.81 11.19
CA VAL A 247 8.16 -13.68 10.23
C VAL A 247 7.14 -13.80 9.09
N LYS A 248 6.39 -14.92 9.00
CA LYS A 248 5.16 -15.00 8.17
C LYS A 248 4.11 -13.95 8.57
N ARG A 249 4.18 -13.48 9.82
CA ARG A 249 3.33 -12.41 10.37
C ARG A 249 3.67 -11.04 9.83
N VAL A 250 4.87 -10.83 9.26
CA VAL A 250 5.34 -9.52 8.83
C VAL A 250 5.13 -9.38 7.33
N LYS A 251 4.25 -8.47 6.91
CA LYS A 251 3.95 -8.22 5.50
C LYS A 251 4.92 -7.22 4.92
N LEU A 252 5.32 -7.44 3.67
CA LEU A 252 6.15 -6.51 2.92
C LEU A 252 5.32 -5.29 2.54
N GLN A 253 5.90 -4.11 2.74
CA GLN A 253 5.23 -2.84 2.50
C GLN A 253 4.94 -2.62 1.01
N THR A 254 3.84 -1.95 0.69
CA THR A 254 3.53 -1.52 -0.68
C THR A 254 3.46 0.01 -0.79
N ASN A 255 3.65 0.53 -2.01
CA ASN A 255 3.82 1.97 -2.26
C ASN A 255 2.62 2.86 -1.86
N ASP A 256 1.49 2.28 -1.47
CA ASP A 256 0.23 2.94 -1.14
C ASP A 256 -0.08 2.96 0.37
N GLU A 257 0.90 2.63 1.21
CA GLU A 257 0.79 2.61 2.68
C GLU A 257 1.46 3.87 3.27
N GLU A 258 0.80 4.49 4.25
CA GLU A 258 1.10 5.88 4.66
C GLU A 258 1.35 6.05 6.17
N LEU A 259 0.85 5.13 7.02
CA LEU A 259 0.84 5.38 8.48
C LEU A 259 2.06 4.82 9.23
N SER A 260 2.66 3.73 8.75
CA SER A 260 3.71 2.99 9.46
C SER A 260 4.60 2.23 8.48
N PRO A 261 5.87 1.90 8.82
CA PRO A 261 6.71 0.97 8.07
C PRO A 261 6.14 -0.46 7.89
N PHE A 262 5.00 -0.78 8.52
CA PHE A 262 4.39 -2.10 8.43
C PHE A 262 3.62 -2.30 7.13
N GLY A 263 3.81 -3.44 6.47
CA GLY A 263 2.92 -3.85 5.39
C GLY A 263 1.52 -4.16 5.92
N ARG A 264 0.46 -3.86 5.15
CA ARG A 264 -0.90 -4.24 5.51
C ARG A 264 -1.04 -5.75 5.63
N GLY A 265 -1.78 -6.19 6.64
CA GLY A 265 -1.88 -7.58 7.06
C GLY A 265 -0.78 -8.02 8.02
N THR A 266 0.13 -7.12 8.43
CA THR A 266 1.11 -7.43 9.48
C THR A 266 0.40 -7.73 10.80
N VAL A 267 0.80 -8.82 11.44
CA VAL A 267 0.18 -9.35 12.66
C VAL A 267 1.03 -9.05 13.89
N PHE A 268 0.36 -8.56 14.93
CA PHE A 268 0.88 -8.31 16.26
C PHE A 268 0.14 -9.19 17.26
N PRO A 269 0.77 -10.24 17.81
CA PRO A 269 0.16 -11.03 18.88
C PRO A 269 -0.17 -10.15 20.08
N ILE A 270 -1.35 -10.35 20.64
CA ILE A 270 -1.80 -9.71 21.88
C ILE A 270 -1.38 -10.64 23.03
N PRO A 271 -0.47 -10.22 23.92
CA PRO A 271 0.00 -11.07 25.01
C PRO A 271 -1.15 -11.61 25.89
N PRO A 272 -0.99 -12.80 26.50
CA PRO A 272 -2.04 -13.40 27.34
C PRO A 272 -2.47 -12.53 28.53
N GLY A 273 -1.55 -11.75 29.11
CA GLY A 273 -1.82 -10.86 30.25
C GLY A 273 -2.71 -9.66 29.94
N ILE A 274 -2.83 -9.29 28.66
CA ILE A 274 -3.60 -8.10 28.25
C ILE A 274 -5.09 -8.26 28.57
N LYS A 275 -5.61 -7.31 29.35
CA LYS A 275 -7.01 -7.24 29.79
C LYS A 275 -7.81 -6.12 29.13
N PHE A 276 -7.15 -5.09 28.60
CA PHE A 276 -7.81 -4.02 27.88
C PHE A 276 -7.00 -3.54 26.68
N ILE A 277 -7.70 -2.98 25.70
CA ILE A 277 -7.13 -2.24 24.57
C ILE A 277 -7.82 -0.88 24.55
N ARG A 278 -7.04 0.20 24.64
CA ARG A 278 -7.51 1.59 24.57
C ARG A 278 -7.08 2.21 23.25
N THR A 279 -8.03 2.69 22.47
CA THR A 279 -7.75 3.52 21.29
C THR A 279 -7.97 4.99 21.60
N ALA A 280 -7.20 5.83 20.94
CA ALA A 280 -7.31 7.28 21.00
C ALA A 280 -7.38 7.87 19.60
N THR A 281 -8.23 8.87 19.42
CA THR A 281 -8.15 9.79 18.28
C THR A 281 -8.06 11.20 18.84
N TYR A 282 -6.90 11.82 18.64
CA TYR A 282 -6.63 13.21 18.98
C TYR A 282 -6.66 14.05 17.71
N TRP A 283 -7.10 15.30 17.81
CA TRP A 283 -7.00 16.24 16.71
C TRP A 283 -6.78 17.67 17.19
N LYS A 284 -6.23 18.48 16.29
CA LYS A 284 -6.04 19.92 16.40
C LYS A 284 -6.47 20.57 15.09
N THR A 285 -7.45 21.48 15.14
CA THR A 285 -7.96 22.20 13.96
C THR A 285 -7.66 23.69 13.95
N GLY A 286 -7.17 24.23 15.07
CA GLY A 286 -7.09 25.67 15.28
C GLY A 286 -8.40 26.27 15.79
N PRO A 287 -8.41 27.57 16.16
CA PRO A 287 -9.59 28.25 16.68
C PRO A 287 -10.75 28.18 15.69
N SER A 288 -11.95 27.84 16.18
CA SER A 288 -13.17 27.75 15.37
C SER A 288 -14.40 28.01 16.22
N ALA A 289 -15.40 28.69 15.65
CA ALA A 289 -16.72 28.84 16.28
C ALA A 289 -17.59 27.58 16.16
N HIS A 290 -17.16 26.60 15.37
CA HIS A 290 -17.84 25.33 15.15
C HIS A 290 -16.98 24.16 15.62
N ASP A 291 -17.61 23.18 16.24
CA ASP A 291 -16.95 21.94 16.62
C ASP A 291 -16.58 21.11 15.39
N THR A 292 -15.42 20.47 15.49
CA THR A 292 -14.91 19.52 14.51
C THR A 292 -14.66 18.18 15.18
N TRP A 293 -15.13 17.10 14.56
CA TRP A 293 -15.01 15.75 15.08
C TRP A 293 -14.29 14.82 14.11
N PHE A 294 -13.32 14.11 14.67
CA PHE A 294 -12.65 12.97 14.06
C PHE A 294 -12.94 11.75 14.95
N ASP A 295 -13.97 11.00 14.56
CA ASP A 295 -14.58 9.99 15.42
C ASP A 295 -13.75 8.71 15.53
N ASN A 296 -13.49 8.30 16.76
CA ASN A 296 -12.93 7.01 17.15
C ASN A 296 -14.08 6.00 17.33
N GLY A 297 -14.05 4.89 16.58
CA GLY A 297 -15.11 3.89 16.68
C GLY A 297 -14.67 2.48 16.36
N TRP A 298 -15.39 1.53 16.95
CA TRP A 298 -15.18 0.10 16.76
C TRP A 298 -16.46 -0.58 16.29
N ASN A 299 -16.30 -1.56 15.39
CA ASN A 299 -17.36 -2.49 15.02
C ASN A 299 -16.98 -3.91 15.46
N PHE A 300 -17.96 -4.68 15.93
CA PHE A 300 -17.78 -6.04 16.46
C PHE A 300 -18.55 -7.04 15.60
N PHE A 301 -17.95 -8.19 15.33
CA PHE A 301 -18.52 -9.24 14.48
C PHE A 301 -18.25 -10.62 15.04
N GLN A 302 -19.20 -11.54 14.85
CA GLN A 302 -19.01 -12.97 15.06
C GLN A 302 -18.16 -13.58 13.93
N LYS A 303 -17.81 -14.86 14.05
CA LYS A 303 -16.94 -15.57 13.10
C LYS A 303 -17.48 -15.60 11.67
N ASP A 304 -18.81 -15.63 11.52
CA ASP A 304 -19.50 -15.70 10.24
C ASP A 304 -19.70 -14.35 9.56
N TRP A 305 -19.27 -13.25 10.19
CA TRP A 305 -19.53 -11.88 9.74
C TRP A 305 -21.02 -11.56 9.55
N SER A 306 -21.93 -12.22 10.27
CA SER A 306 -23.37 -11.94 10.15
C SER A 306 -23.74 -10.56 10.68
N ALA A 307 -24.72 -9.92 10.04
CA ALA A 307 -25.23 -8.63 10.51
C ALA A 307 -26.03 -8.73 11.82
N ALA A 308 -26.62 -9.90 12.11
CA ALA A 308 -27.41 -10.12 13.32
C ALA A 308 -26.55 -10.19 14.59
N GLY A 309 -25.34 -10.75 14.48
CA GLY A 309 -24.35 -10.80 15.56
C GLY A 309 -23.41 -9.59 15.60
N ALA A 310 -23.68 -8.54 14.82
CA ALA A 310 -22.79 -7.39 14.72
C ALA A 310 -23.15 -6.28 15.72
N GLY A 311 -22.12 -5.63 16.26
CA GLY A 311 -22.24 -4.51 17.20
C GLY A 311 -21.30 -3.36 16.86
N ALA A 312 -21.39 -2.27 17.61
CA ALA A 312 -20.45 -1.16 17.51
C ALA A 312 -20.34 -0.41 18.84
N CYS A 313 -19.22 0.27 19.04
CA CYS A 313 -19.03 1.26 20.09
C CYS A 313 -18.45 2.54 19.47
N CYS A 314 -19.12 3.67 19.66
CA CYS A 314 -18.81 4.98 19.08
C CYS A 314 -19.67 6.07 19.75
N TRP A 315 -19.59 7.32 19.28
CA TRP A 315 -20.29 8.46 19.88
C TRP A 315 -21.82 8.28 20.00
N ASP A 316 -22.48 7.62 19.04
CA ASP A 316 -23.92 7.33 19.06
C ASP A 316 -24.26 6.00 19.77
N ARG A 317 -23.25 5.23 20.19
CA ARG A 317 -23.34 3.92 20.85
C ARG A 317 -22.22 3.80 21.87
N VAL A 318 -22.36 4.51 22.99
CA VAL A 318 -21.25 4.76 23.92
C VAL A 318 -20.78 3.52 24.69
N ALA A 319 -21.48 2.40 24.61
CA ALA A 319 -21.07 1.13 25.20
C ALA A 319 -21.53 -0.06 24.34
N PHE A 320 -20.80 -1.17 24.44
CA PHE A 320 -21.21 -2.47 23.94
C PHE A 320 -21.14 -3.48 25.07
N HIS A 321 -22.32 -3.79 25.65
CA HIS A 321 -22.44 -4.53 26.90
C HIS A 321 -21.49 -3.98 27.97
N ASP A 322 -20.84 -4.85 28.75
CA ASP A 322 -19.77 -4.52 29.68
C ASP A 322 -18.37 -4.65 29.06
N ALA A 323 -18.30 -4.76 27.73
CA ALA A 323 -17.12 -5.19 26.97
C ALA A 323 -16.47 -4.09 26.13
N ALA A 324 -17.15 -2.97 25.90
CA ALA A 324 -16.55 -1.76 25.35
C ALA A 324 -17.21 -0.50 25.90
N VAL A 325 -16.45 0.58 26.05
CA VAL A 325 -16.93 1.88 26.51
C VAL A 325 -16.20 3.03 25.82
N PHE A 326 -16.97 4.04 25.43
CA PHE A 326 -16.51 5.28 24.79
C PHE A 326 -16.40 6.40 25.85
N SER A 327 -15.36 7.22 25.78
CA SER A 327 -15.10 8.27 26.78
C SER A 327 -16.08 9.44 26.76
N GLY A 328 -16.90 9.56 25.71
CA GLY A 328 -17.71 10.73 25.43
C GLY A 328 -17.11 11.58 24.31
N ASP A 329 -17.94 12.50 23.82
CA ASP A 329 -17.67 13.28 22.61
C ASP A 329 -17.32 14.74 22.95
N PRO A 330 -16.04 15.14 22.88
CA PRO A 330 -15.61 16.47 23.31
C PRO A 330 -15.98 17.57 22.29
N THR A 331 -16.32 18.75 22.79
CA THR A 331 -16.45 19.98 21.98
C THR A 331 -15.10 20.69 21.93
N ASN A 332 -14.54 20.91 20.73
CA ASN A 332 -13.25 21.58 20.56
C ASN A 332 -13.35 23.07 20.18
N SER A 333 -14.56 23.58 19.93
CA SER A 333 -14.83 25.01 19.66
C SER A 333 -14.46 25.93 20.83
N LYS A 334 -14.38 25.38 22.05
CA LYS A 334 -14.02 26.12 23.28
C LYS A 334 -12.53 26.04 23.62
N ASP A 335 -11.75 25.21 22.93
CA ASP A 335 -10.30 25.15 23.11
C ASP A 335 -9.63 26.17 22.19
N LEU A 336 -8.71 26.97 22.73
CA LEU A 336 -8.03 28.04 21.98
C LEU A 336 -7.19 27.53 20.80
N GLU A 337 -6.86 26.24 20.78
CA GLU A 337 -6.13 25.61 19.69
C GLU A 337 -7.00 24.62 18.89
N GLY A 338 -8.29 24.51 19.22
CA GLY A 338 -9.22 23.57 18.60
C GLY A 338 -8.87 22.11 18.86
N ARG A 339 -8.32 21.79 20.03
CA ARG A 339 -7.87 20.44 20.42
C ARG A 339 -8.99 19.63 21.05
N ALA A 340 -9.02 18.34 20.72
CA ALA A 340 -9.89 17.38 21.38
C ALA A 340 -9.35 15.95 21.24
N CYS A 341 -9.86 15.05 22.07
CA CYS A 341 -9.48 13.64 22.05
C CYS A 341 -10.65 12.75 22.45
N GLN A 342 -10.91 11.70 21.67
CA GLN A 342 -11.83 10.63 22.00
C GLN A 342 -11.05 9.35 22.34
N LEU A 343 -11.43 8.70 23.43
CA LEU A 343 -10.90 7.42 23.86
C LEU A 343 -11.98 6.33 23.81
N LEU A 344 -11.56 5.10 23.56
CA LEU A 344 -12.45 3.95 23.59
C LEU A 344 -11.71 2.74 24.14
N ASP A 345 -12.29 2.13 25.18
CA ASP A 345 -11.76 0.93 25.81
C ASP A 345 -12.50 -0.31 25.35
N LEU A 346 -11.74 -1.33 24.98
CA LEU A 346 -12.20 -2.68 24.71
C LEU A 346 -11.68 -3.63 25.77
N TYR A 347 -12.50 -4.60 26.15
CA TYR A 347 -12.14 -5.68 27.07
C TYR A 347 -12.19 -7.02 26.32
N PRO A 348 -11.06 -7.51 25.76
CA PRO A 348 -11.01 -8.67 24.88
C PRO A 348 -11.71 -9.91 25.42
N ASP A 349 -11.45 -10.28 26.67
CA ASP A 349 -12.03 -11.47 27.30
C ASP A 349 -13.56 -11.37 27.41
N LYS A 350 -14.09 -10.17 27.60
CA LYS A 350 -15.54 -9.92 27.65
C LYS A 350 -16.18 -9.88 26.27
N LEU A 351 -15.49 -9.29 25.28
CA LEU A 351 -15.93 -9.32 23.88
C LEU A 351 -16.10 -10.78 23.40
N VAL A 352 -15.14 -11.65 23.72
CA VAL A 352 -15.23 -13.09 23.41
C VAL A 352 -16.43 -13.75 24.10
N LYS A 353 -16.73 -13.42 25.37
CA LYS A 353 -17.92 -13.93 26.07
C LYS A 353 -19.22 -13.51 25.39
N HIS A 354 -19.26 -12.34 24.76
CA HIS A 354 -20.39 -11.87 23.94
C HIS A 354 -20.34 -12.37 22.49
N GLY A 355 -19.51 -13.38 22.20
CA GLY A 355 -19.42 -14.04 20.89
C GLY A 355 -18.63 -13.28 19.83
N VAL A 356 -17.98 -12.16 20.19
CA VAL A 356 -17.20 -11.37 19.24
C VAL A 356 -15.93 -12.13 18.87
N ARG A 357 -15.74 -12.37 17.56
CA ARG A 357 -14.52 -12.92 16.99
C ARG A 357 -13.63 -11.82 16.41
N TYR A 358 -14.25 -10.87 15.71
CA TYR A 358 -13.55 -9.81 15.01
C TYR A 358 -13.98 -8.44 15.52
N ALA A 359 -13.01 -7.55 15.74
CA ALA A 359 -13.28 -6.14 16.05
C ALA A 359 -12.53 -5.26 15.04
N VAL A 360 -13.17 -4.26 14.44
CA VAL A 360 -12.55 -3.39 13.42
C VAL A 360 -12.49 -1.96 13.94
N TRP A 361 -11.30 -1.36 13.94
CA TRP A 361 -11.08 0.01 14.38
C TRP A 361 -11.15 0.98 13.20
N THR A 362 -11.96 2.02 13.34
CA THR A 362 -12.11 3.10 12.38
C THR A 362 -11.88 4.46 13.00
N VAL A 363 -11.26 5.34 12.22
CA VAL A 363 -11.27 6.79 12.46
C VAL A 363 -12.02 7.48 11.32
N LEU A 364 -13.05 8.26 11.64
CA LEU A 364 -13.99 8.85 10.68
C LEU A 364 -14.02 10.38 10.78
N CYS A 365 -13.89 11.07 9.65
CA CYS A 365 -14.03 12.53 9.58
C CYS A 365 -15.51 12.93 9.58
N TYR A 366 -16.16 12.94 10.75
CA TYR A 366 -17.59 13.28 10.89
C TYR A 366 -17.92 14.65 10.30
N SER A 367 -17.12 15.67 10.64
CA SER A 367 -17.29 17.05 10.17
C SER A 367 -16.93 17.29 8.70
N ARG A 368 -16.67 16.23 7.91
CA ARG A 368 -16.32 16.32 6.48
C ARG A 368 -15.11 17.21 6.21
N ILE A 369 -14.15 17.20 7.13
CA ILE A 369 -12.82 17.77 6.97
C ILE A 369 -11.86 16.61 6.75
N THR A 370 -11.15 16.57 5.61
CA THR A 370 -10.18 15.49 5.34
C THR A 370 -8.98 15.60 6.28
N PHE A 371 -8.29 14.48 6.53
CA PHE A 371 -7.13 14.47 7.42
C PHE A 371 -6.05 15.50 7.01
N ALA A 372 -5.88 15.75 5.70
CA ALA A 372 -4.95 16.75 5.17
C ALA A 372 -5.30 18.21 5.50
N LYS A 373 -6.55 18.52 5.86
CA LYS A 373 -7.00 19.89 6.17
C LYS A 373 -6.88 20.25 7.65
N ALA A 374 -6.82 19.26 8.53
CA ALA A 374 -6.56 19.49 9.95
C ALA A 374 -5.07 19.84 10.17
N ILE A 375 -4.77 20.59 11.23
CA ILE A 375 -3.38 20.84 11.65
C ILE A 375 -2.76 19.52 12.09
N GLU A 376 -3.49 18.75 12.89
CA GLU A 376 -3.09 17.44 13.35
C GLU A 376 -4.30 16.54 13.53
N VAL A 377 -4.19 15.29 13.12
CA VAL A 377 -5.05 14.20 13.55
C VAL A 377 -4.13 13.03 13.84
N HIS A 378 -4.30 12.42 15.01
CA HIS A 378 -3.42 11.36 15.48
C HIS A 378 -4.25 10.19 16.00
N ALA A 379 -3.88 8.98 15.58
CA ALA A 379 -4.50 7.75 16.03
C ALA A 379 -3.49 6.94 16.82
N ALA A 380 -3.90 6.44 17.99
CA ALA A 380 -3.05 5.61 18.81
C ALA A 380 -3.83 4.46 19.46
N LEU A 381 -3.13 3.35 19.71
CA LEU A 381 -3.63 2.16 20.36
C LEU A 381 -2.60 1.71 21.39
N GLN A 382 -3.07 1.55 22.63
CA GLN A 382 -2.32 0.95 23.72
C GLN A 382 -3.10 -0.24 24.29
N TRP A 383 -2.41 -1.22 24.83
CA TRP A 383 -3.01 -2.31 25.58
C TRP A 383 -2.32 -2.50 26.92
N GLY A 384 -3.02 -3.11 27.88
CA GLY A 384 -2.47 -3.32 29.21
C GLY A 384 -3.25 -4.33 30.04
N GLU A 385 -2.74 -4.59 31.24
CA GLU A 385 -3.27 -5.59 32.18
C GLU A 385 -4.22 -4.94 33.20
N GLU A 386 -3.96 -3.69 33.58
CA GLU A 386 -4.72 -2.94 34.58
C GLU A 386 -5.35 -1.68 33.96
N PRO A 387 -6.67 -1.69 33.65
CA PRO A 387 -7.33 -0.57 32.96
C PRO A 387 -7.49 0.70 33.79
N GLN A 388 -7.38 0.60 35.13
CA GLN A 388 -7.67 1.68 36.09
C GLN A 388 -6.42 2.30 36.71
N THR A 389 -5.22 1.79 36.42
CA THR A 389 -3.96 2.30 36.97
C THR A 389 -3.19 3.13 35.93
N GLY A 390 -2.41 4.10 36.40
CA GLY A 390 -1.62 5.00 35.54
C GLY A 390 -2.41 6.22 35.05
N LYS A 391 -1.93 6.82 33.95
CA LYS A 391 -2.61 7.98 33.32
C LYS A 391 -3.72 7.50 32.39
N LEU A 392 -4.68 8.39 32.11
CA LEU A 392 -5.76 8.13 31.15
C LEU A 392 -5.23 7.69 29.78
N PHE A 393 -4.10 8.24 29.34
CA PHE A 393 -3.40 7.78 28.15
C PHE A 393 -1.89 7.97 28.32
N GLU A 394 -1.10 6.98 27.92
CA GLU A 394 0.36 6.99 28.10
C GLU A 394 1.03 6.74 26.75
N PRO A 395 1.47 7.81 26.04
CA PRO A 395 2.03 7.67 24.69
C PRO A 395 3.22 6.70 24.58
N SER A 396 4.02 6.55 25.64
CA SER A 396 5.15 5.61 25.70
C SER A 396 4.73 4.14 25.73
N ARG A 397 3.47 3.85 26.07
CA ARG A 397 2.91 2.49 26.14
C ARG A 397 2.15 2.09 24.86
N CYS A 398 2.05 2.97 23.88
CA CYS A 398 1.37 2.71 22.61
C CYS A 398 2.05 1.58 21.83
N GLN A 399 1.26 0.61 21.38
CA GLN A 399 1.69 -0.38 20.41
C GLN A 399 1.63 0.17 19.00
N LEU A 400 0.65 1.05 18.72
CA LEU A 400 0.53 1.78 17.47
C LEU A 400 0.29 3.24 17.78
N SER A 401 0.97 4.13 17.05
CA SER A 401 0.85 5.57 17.20
C SER A 401 1.30 6.22 15.90
N PHE A 402 0.41 6.93 15.23
CA PHE A 402 0.75 7.58 13.97
C PHE A 402 -0.17 8.77 13.64
N PRO A 403 0.37 9.77 12.91
CA PRO A 403 -0.44 10.84 12.36
C PRO A 403 -1.32 10.30 11.23
N LEU A 404 -2.59 10.68 11.22
CA LEU A 404 -3.48 10.51 10.09
C LEU A 404 -3.32 11.70 9.14
N ARG A 405 -2.99 11.40 7.89
CA ARG A 405 -2.76 12.40 6.84
C ARG A 405 -3.49 12.00 5.56
N GLY A 406 -3.52 12.91 4.60
CA GLY A 406 -4.03 12.64 3.25
C GLY A 406 -5.47 13.09 3.02
N ASP A 407 -5.84 13.15 1.75
CA ASP A 407 -7.18 13.58 1.31
C ASP A 407 -8.18 12.41 1.38
N SER A 408 -8.42 11.96 2.61
CA SER A 408 -9.38 10.90 2.93
C SER A 408 -10.27 11.35 4.09
N PHE A 409 -11.49 10.82 4.11
CA PHE A 409 -12.45 11.02 5.20
C PHE A 409 -12.50 9.84 6.19
N THR A 410 -11.82 8.74 5.88
CA THR A 410 -12.01 7.47 6.57
C THR A 410 -10.69 6.73 6.65
N LYS A 411 -10.41 6.14 7.80
CA LYS A 411 -9.26 5.25 7.99
C LYS A 411 -9.67 3.99 8.73
N TYR A 412 -9.39 2.84 8.12
CA TYR A 412 -9.42 1.54 8.77
C TYR A 412 -8.01 1.22 9.24
N VAL A 413 -7.83 1.16 10.55
CA VAL A 413 -6.51 1.14 11.17
C VAL A 413 -6.04 -0.29 11.41
N VAL A 414 -6.83 -1.06 12.15
CA VAL A 414 -6.58 -2.47 12.47
C VAL A 414 -7.90 -3.24 12.50
N TYR A 415 -7.80 -4.56 12.44
CA TYR A 415 -8.80 -5.41 13.07
C TYR A 415 -8.15 -6.33 14.09
N LEU A 416 -8.91 -6.74 15.09
CA LEU A 416 -8.54 -7.75 16.06
C LEU A 416 -9.18 -9.07 15.65
N ASP A 417 -8.41 -10.15 15.61
CA ASP A 417 -8.92 -11.51 15.70
C ASP A 417 -8.79 -11.95 17.16
N LEU A 418 -9.87 -11.80 17.93
CA LEU A 418 -9.89 -12.06 19.37
C LEU A 418 -9.72 -13.54 19.70
N GLY A 419 -10.18 -14.43 18.82
CA GLY A 419 -10.04 -15.86 19.07
C GLY A 419 -8.66 -16.41 18.70
N ARG A 420 -7.82 -15.65 17.99
CA ARG A 420 -6.36 -15.88 17.88
C ARG A 420 -5.54 -14.98 18.80
N ARG A 421 -6.17 -14.01 19.47
CA ARG A 421 -5.50 -12.90 20.19
C ARG A 421 -4.47 -12.21 19.32
N GLU A 422 -4.90 -11.77 18.15
CA GLU A 422 -4.05 -11.09 17.18
C GLU A 422 -4.63 -9.71 16.83
N LEU A 423 -3.76 -8.70 16.78
CA LEU A 423 -4.03 -7.43 16.11
C LEU A 423 -3.45 -7.53 14.70
N VAL A 424 -4.24 -7.16 13.69
CA VAL A 424 -3.82 -7.15 12.28
C VAL A 424 -3.92 -5.75 11.73
N TYR A 425 -2.79 -5.22 11.28
CA TYR A 425 -2.67 -3.90 10.71
C TYR A 425 -3.32 -3.81 9.32
N LEU A 426 -4.13 -2.78 9.06
CA LEU A 426 -4.89 -2.66 7.80
C LEU A 426 -4.41 -1.55 6.88
N ASP A 427 -4.19 -0.34 7.43
CA ASP A 427 -3.88 0.88 6.66
C ASP A 427 -4.68 0.99 5.36
N ALA A 428 -6.00 1.06 5.50
CA ALA A 428 -6.91 1.02 4.37
C ALA A 428 -7.93 2.16 4.41
N ASN A 429 -8.14 2.80 3.26
CA ASN A 429 -9.19 3.81 3.07
C ASN A 429 -10.40 3.15 2.38
N LEU A 430 -10.97 2.10 2.97
CA LEU A 430 -12.14 1.40 2.39
C LEU A 430 -13.38 2.31 2.35
N PRO A 431 -14.39 2.03 1.51
CA PRO A 431 -15.64 2.79 1.50
C PRO A 431 -16.29 2.79 2.89
N ALA A 432 -16.61 3.97 3.42
CA ALA A 432 -17.32 4.12 4.68
C ALA A 432 -18.26 5.34 4.67
N ARG A 433 -19.28 5.29 5.52
CA ARG A 433 -20.06 6.46 5.97
C ARG A 433 -19.29 7.14 7.10
N THR A 434 -19.18 8.45 7.08
CA THR A 434 -18.45 9.20 8.13
C THR A 434 -19.30 9.50 9.36
N SER A 435 -20.59 9.14 9.35
CA SER A 435 -21.53 9.54 10.40
C SER A 435 -21.34 8.80 11.72
N SER A 436 -21.02 7.50 11.69
CA SER A 436 -20.67 6.71 12.89
C SER A 436 -20.11 5.35 12.49
N ALA A 437 -19.39 4.69 13.39
CA ALA A 437 -18.97 3.30 13.19
C ALA A 437 -20.19 2.37 13.05
N GLY A 438 -21.25 2.58 13.84
CA GLY A 438 -22.50 1.82 13.74
C GLY A 438 -23.11 1.84 12.33
N ALA A 439 -23.08 2.99 11.65
CA ALA A 439 -23.59 3.14 10.28
C ALA A 439 -22.81 2.33 9.23
N ASN A 440 -21.60 1.87 9.55
CA ASN A 440 -20.73 1.09 8.67
C ASN A 440 -20.90 -0.43 8.78
N THR A 441 -21.68 -0.91 9.76
CA THR A 441 -21.84 -2.35 10.04
C THR A 441 -22.15 -3.18 8.78
N LYS A 442 -23.16 -2.78 8.00
CA LYS A 442 -23.55 -3.50 6.76
C LYS A 442 -22.45 -3.48 5.69
N LEU A 443 -21.69 -2.38 5.59
CA LEU A 443 -20.58 -2.28 4.65
C LEU A 443 -19.44 -3.22 5.05
N LEU A 444 -19.16 -3.33 6.35
CA LEU A 444 -18.09 -4.16 6.87
C LEU A 444 -18.39 -5.66 6.76
N VAL A 445 -19.64 -6.07 7.06
CA VAL A 445 -20.12 -7.45 6.79
C VAL A 445 -19.82 -7.86 5.34
N ARG A 446 -20.08 -6.97 4.38
CA ARG A 446 -19.84 -7.25 2.96
C ARG A 446 -18.35 -7.23 2.58
N ASN A 447 -17.60 -6.25 3.08
CA ASN A 447 -16.30 -5.92 2.52
C ASN A 447 -15.14 -6.60 3.28
N MET A 448 -15.23 -6.74 4.61
CA MET A 448 -14.11 -7.20 5.44
C MET A 448 -13.70 -8.65 5.18
N PRO A 449 -14.62 -9.63 4.97
CA PRO A 449 -14.21 -11.00 4.66
C PRO A 449 -13.31 -11.07 3.41
N ALA A 450 -13.72 -10.41 2.33
CA ALA A 450 -12.96 -10.33 1.09
C ALA A 450 -11.65 -9.56 1.24
N PHE A 451 -11.62 -8.55 2.12
CA PHE A 451 -10.40 -7.80 2.42
C PHE A 451 -9.41 -8.65 3.23
N ILE A 452 -9.87 -9.38 4.25
CA ILE A 452 -9.03 -10.30 5.04
C ILE A 452 -8.44 -11.40 4.15
N GLU A 453 -9.25 -11.97 3.25
CA GLU A 453 -8.77 -12.93 2.24
C GLU A 453 -7.67 -12.31 1.35
N HIS A 454 -7.86 -11.04 0.94
CA HIS A 454 -6.84 -10.30 0.19
C HIS A 454 -5.53 -10.12 0.99
N LEU A 455 -5.57 -9.80 2.28
CA LEU A 455 -4.36 -9.69 3.11
C LEU A 455 -3.56 -10.99 3.15
N GLY A 456 -4.23 -12.14 3.15
CA GLY A 456 -3.60 -13.47 3.04
C GLY A 456 -2.83 -13.70 1.74
N SER A 457 -3.12 -12.91 0.70
CA SER A 457 -2.43 -12.95 -0.58
C SER A 457 -1.23 -12.02 -0.69
N LEU A 458 -0.98 -11.19 0.30
CA LEU A 458 0.17 -10.28 0.29
C LEU A 458 1.43 -11.03 0.76
N PRO A 459 2.58 -10.78 0.12
CA PRO A 459 3.84 -11.40 0.49
C PRO A 459 4.33 -10.93 1.85
N SER A 460 4.95 -11.84 2.57
CA SER A 460 5.58 -11.63 3.87
C SER A 460 7.10 -11.60 3.76
N VAL A 461 7.76 -11.18 4.83
CA VAL A 461 9.22 -11.30 4.98
C VAL A 461 9.66 -12.76 4.84
N HIS A 462 8.87 -13.71 5.36
CA HIS A 462 9.13 -15.13 5.15
C HIS A 462 9.12 -15.51 3.66
N ASP A 463 8.17 -15.01 2.87
CA ASP A 463 8.08 -15.32 1.44
C ASP A 463 9.30 -14.80 0.66
N LEU A 464 10.01 -13.78 1.17
CA LEU A 464 11.27 -13.30 0.61
C LEU A 464 12.45 -14.20 1.02
N PHE A 465 12.67 -14.38 2.32
CA PHE A 465 13.87 -15.04 2.84
C PHE A 465 13.86 -16.57 2.75
N VAL A 466 12.71 -17.20 2.51
CA VAL A 466 12.65 -18.65 2.25
C VAL A 466 13.46 -19.07 1.02
N HIS A 467 13.73 -18.11 0.11
CA HIS A 467 14.54 -18.35 -1.10
C HIS A 467 16.04 -18.11 -0.89
N ALA A 468 16.45 -17.55 0.25
CA ALA A 468 17.87 -17.46 0.59
C ALA A 468 18.42 -18.85 0.99
N PRO A 469 19.74 -19.09 0.91
CA PRO A 469 20.32 -20.29 1.50
C PRO A 469 19.95 -20.40 2.98
N GLN A 470 19.51 -21.57 3.45
CA GLN A 470 19.09 -21.74 4.84
C GLN A 470 20.23 -22.35 5.65
N ALA A 471 20.59 -21.75 6.79
CA ALA A 471 21.56 -22.31 7.72
C ALA A 471 21.23 -21.88 9.17
N PRO A 472 21.31 -22.78 10.16
CA PRO A 472 21.05 -22.44 11.57
C PRO A 472 21.93 -21.32 12.12
N ASP A 473 23.14 -21.17 11.60
CA ASP A 473 24.14 -20.15 11.96
C ASP A 473 24.17 -18.95 10.99
N GLY A 474 23.22 -18.88 10.05
CA GLY A 474 23.07 -17.79 9.11
C GLY A 474 22.58 -16.49 9.73
N MET A 475 22.43 -15.44 8.92
CA MET A 475 21.86 -14.16 9.33
C MET A 475 20.47 -14.38 9.96
N PRO A 476 20.24 -13.97 11.23
CA PRO A 476 18.94 -14.12 11.87
C PRO A 476 17.86 -13.30 11.16
N VAL A 477 16.73 -13.94 10.85
CA VAL A 477 15.53 -13.29 10.32
C VAL A 477 14.37 -13.60 11.26
N LEU A 478 14.12 -12.69 12.20
CA LEU A 478 13.29 -12.92 13.38
C LEU A 478 12.12 -11.95 13.46
N TYR A 479 11.01 -12.41 14.04
CA TYR A 479 9.89 -11.54 14.40
C TYR A 479 10.26 -10.65 15.59
N ASP A 480 10.80 -11.26 16.65
CA ASP A 480 11.39 -10.60 17.80
C ASP A 480 12.64 -11.37 18.26
N ASP A 481 13.37 -10.81 19.21
CA ASP A 481 14.58 -11.38 19.80
C ASP A 481 14.40 -11.71 21.30
N THR A 482 13.16 -11.95 21.76
CA THR A 482 12.90 -12.24 23.18
C THR A 482 13.66 -13.49 23.64
N ASN A 483 13.75 -14.50 22.78
CA ASN A 483 14.44 -15.77 23.05
C ASN A 483 15.82 -15.88 22.36
N ALA A 484 16.37 -14.78 21.85
CA ALA A 484 17.66 -14.77 21.16
C ALA A 484 18.49 -13.55 21.58
N THR A 485 19.70 -13.78 22.08
CA THR A 485 20.65 -12.68 22.33
C THR A 485 21.59 -12.55 21.13
N LEU A 486 21.39 -11.51 20.33
CA LEU A 486 22.25 -11.22 19.19
C LEU A 486 23.51 -10.47 19.65
N ARG A 487 24.69 -10.87 19.19
CA ARG A 487 25.97 -10.30 19.64
C ARG A 487 26.90 -9.97 18.47
N GLY A 488 27.79 -9.01 18.72
CA GLY A 488 28.92 -8.73 17.84
C GLY A 488 28.60 -7.88 16.61
N GLY A 489 27.46 -7.19 16.57
CA GLY A 489 27.14 -6.23 15.50
C GLY A 489 26.93 -6.87 14.12
N LYS A 490 26.79 -8.21 14.06
CA LYS A 490 26.52 -8.93 12.82
C LYS A 490 25.18 -8.48 12.21
N PRO A 491 24.99 -8.59 10.88
CA PRO A 491 23.71 -8.32 10.26
C PRO A 491 22.59 -9.19 10.86
N ALA A 492 21.42 -8.60 11.06
CA ALA A 492 20.20 -9.33 11.40
C ALA A 492 18.96 -8.53 10.98
N TYR A 493 17.92 -9.25 10.58
CA TYR A 493 16.58 -8.69 10.50
C TYR A 493 15.80 -9.07 11.75
N VAL A 494 15.43 -8.08 12.56
CA VAL A 494 14.56 -8.26 13.72
C VAL A 494 13.41 -7.26 13.60
N PHE A 495 12.20 -7.76 13.37
CA PHE A 495 11.03 -6.90 13.16
C PHE A 495 10.66 -6.09 14.42
N ARG A 496 10.72 -6.73 15.61
CA ARG A 496 10.49 -6.11 16.91
C ARG A 496 11.65 -6.42 17.86
N PRO A 497 12.66 -5.55 17.93
CA PRO A 497 13.70 -5.66 18.95
C PRO A 497 13.08 -5.46 20.33
N THR A 498 13.24 -6.45 21.19
CA THR A 498 12.69 -6.53 22.56
C THR A 498 13.79 -6.75 23.59
N ASN A 499 14.88 -7.41 23.21
CA ASN A 499 16.01 -7.66 24.08
C ASN A 499 16.98 -6.48 24.05
N GLN A 500 17.03 -5.73 25.15
CA GLN A 500 17.89 -4.55 25.30
C GLN A 500 19.39 -4.87 25.26
N THR A 501 19.77 -6.15 25.43
CA THR A 501 21.17 -6.59 25.38
C THR A 501 21.63 -7.01 23.99
N SER A 502 20.71 -7.14 23.03
CA SER A 502 21.03 -7.48 21.65
C SER A 502 21.83 -6.35 20.98
N SER A 503 22.85 -6.72 20.20
CA SER A 503 23.64 -5.79 19.38
C SER A 503 23.87 -6.39 17.99
N PHE A 504 23.27 -5.77 16.98
CA PHE A 504 23.29 -6.21 15.58
C PHE A 504 23.21 -5.02 14.62
N ALA A 505 23.69 -5.19 13.39
CA ALA A 505 23.47 -4.26 12.30
C ALA A 505 22.12 -4.57 11.64
N ALA A 506 21.17 -3.63 11.69
CA ALA A 506 19.84 -3.84 11.13
C ALA A 506 19.91 -4.04 9.61
N PHE A 507 19.45 -5.19 9.14
CA PHE A 507 19.29 -5.47 7.72
C PHE A 507 17.94 -4.93 7.24
N ASP A 508 17.92 -4.10 6.19
CA ASP A 508 16.69 -3.59 5.59
C ASP A 508 16.27 -4.43 4.38
N PRO A 509 15.17 -5.21 4.45
CA PRO A 509 14.68 -6.01 3.34
C PRO A 509 14.22 -5.17 2.14
N SER A 510 13.93 -3.87 2.33
CA SER A 510 13.48 -2.99 1.24
C SER A 510 14.53 -2.84 0.14
N SER A 511 15.81 -3.02 0.48
CA SER A 511 16.94 -3.03 -0.46
C SER A 511 16.88 -4.17 -1.48
N LEU A 512 16.11 -5.23 -1.19
CA LEU A 512 15.97 -6.42 -2.02
C LEU A 512 14.72 -6.40 -2.92
N LEU A 513 13.81 -5.44 -2.73
CA LEU A 513 12.47 -5.40 -3.35
C LEU A 513 12.44 -4.75 -4.74
#